data_AF-A0A954GQY4-F1
#
_entry.id   AF-A0A954GQY4-F1
#
_cell.length_a   1.000
_cell.length_b   1.000
_cell.length_c   1.000
_cell.angle_alpha   90.00
_cell.angle_beta   90.00
_cell.angle_gamma   90.00
#
_symmetry.space_group_name_H-M   'P 1'
#
loop_
_entity.id
_entity.type
_entity.pdbx_description
1 polymer ?
#
loop_
_entity_poly.entity_id
_entity_poly.type
_entity_poly.pdbx_seq_one_letter_code
_entity_poly.pdbx_strand_id
1 'polypeptide(L)'
;MKLPCRSLLSLLTVCVVCWLPTATQAEDELKEQLAQVAKNLQHHYDGLNTDGQEGLTLAEFLKRKMSEKQKRRDFALFDFNGDALISKSELSAIPGVVAPFARAEIPSPYADIREHALSSMEIAFGWEEQPQLRIQSNVFAVGYLESLGVSSAARNEIVAQADANGDGAVELDELEDFVDQQLILQVKGVELHSGNGLVLNYSLFMSLDGDKDGVVSREEFLTRYYDKKVAAERFPLSDLDGNGSMTLEEFAHPLKFGWTNPVGEFVKCDADFDGELTTEELAAGLPAFLQRLAPFLIPSFDTDKNGKLNLAEYRFSPVANRVIVWQGIRSDANRNQRLEFEEFAQDASLLLLRRLYFQRFDVDGSGALTPDEYFFKYTPDDAFYTLAADGSSFEKLYSSADTSYCGSQAVSPDGKWIAFDGRPAESSFSDTVIYVMAADGTGRRVVCDGSMPTWSPDGKYLACSRSGRNSGVWFMKSDGSEPKLISEDGWGAQWSPDGKSIAFTLGAQIALYKVETREIEVVIGQGGHPYQYIYYNMAWSPDSKRVCFKGRK
;
A
#
# COMPACT_ATOMS: atom_id res chain seq x y z
N MET A 1 -42.93 -35.24 46.18
CA MET A 1 -41.53 -35.26 46.67
C MET A 1 -40.65 -34.61 45.61
N LYS A 2 -40.07 -33.45 45.95
CA LYS A 2 -38.84 -32.77 45.45
C LYS A 2 -38.50 -32.68 43.93
N LEU A 3 -38.55 -31.42 43.46
CA LEU A 3 -37.68 -30.69 42.48
C LEU A 3 -36.21 -30.51 43.01
N PRO A 4 -35.26 -29.77 42.38
CA PRO A 4 -34.96 -29.43 40.95
C PRO A 4 -33.43 -29.38 40.59
N CYS A 5 -33.04 -29.07 39.33
CA CYS A 5 -32.36 -27.81 38.90
C CYS A 5 -31.87 -27.85 37.43
N ARG A 6 -32.63 -27.25 36.52
CA ARG A 6 -32.21 -26.75 35.19
C ARG A 6 -32.89 -25.38 35.04
N SER A 7 -32.13 -24.30 35.02
CA SER A 7 -32.61 -22.94 34.69
C SER A 7 -32.44 -22.73 33.17
N LEU A 8 -33.50 -22.59 32.38
CA LEU A 8 -34.33 -21.39 32.14
C LEU A 8 -33.52 -20.19 31.61
N LEU A 9 -33.41 -20.12 30.29
CA LEU A 9 -33.31 -18.88 29.51
C LEU A 9 -34.10 -19.11 28.22
N SER A 10 -35.41 -18.95 28.32
CA SER A 10 -36.36 -18.95 27.22
C SER A 10 -37.07 -17.60 27.22
N LEU A 11 -37.02 -16.94 26.06
CA LEU A 11 -38.05 -16.04 25.53
C LEU A 11 -38.53 -14.91 26.45
N LEU A 12 -37.90 -13.75 26.33
CA LEU A 12 -38.55 -12.45 26.52
C LEU A 12 -38.61 -11.76 25.16
N THR A 13 -39.62 -12.14 24.37
CA THR A 13 -40.12 -11.32 23.27
C THR A 13 -41.02 -10.27 23.91
N VAL A 14 -40.45 -9.14 24.31
CA VAL A 14 -41.23 -7.94 24.63
C VAL A 14 -41.18 -7.08 23.39
N CYS A 15 -42.35 -6.90 22.75
CA CYS A 15 -42.58 -5.76 21.88
C CYS A 15 -42.39 -4.48 22.70
N VAL A 16 -41.16 -3.96 22.72
CA VAL A 16 -40.90 -2.58 23.11
C VAL A 16 -40.97 -1.80 21.81
N VAL A 17 -41.96 -0.92 21.71
CA VAL A 17 -41.96 0.19 20.76
C VAL A 17 -40.60 0.87 20.91
N CYS A 18 -39.73 0.77 19.91
CA CYS A 18 -38.34 1.22 19.96
C CYS A 18 -38.26 2.70 20.34
N TRP A 19 -38.07 2.98 21.62
CA TRP A 19 -37.39 4.18 22.06
C TRP A 19 -35.91 3.84 22.02
N LEU A 20 -35.20 4.40 21.03
CA LEU A 20 -33.74 4.44 21.08
C LEU A 20 -33.37 5.20 22.37
N PRO A 21 -32.54 4.65 23.26
CA PRO A 21 -32.13 5.34 24.47
C PRO A 21 -31.44 6.65 24.09
N THR A 22 -31.76 7.73 24.80
CA THR A 22 -31.04 9.01 24.64
C THR A 22 -29.57 8.83 25.03
N ALA A 23 -28.67 9.64 24.49
CA ALA A 23 -27.23 9.58 24.82
C ALA A 23 -26.96 9.53 26.34
N THR A 24 -27.76 10.26 27.12
CA THR A 24 -27.72 10.28 28.59
C THR A 24 -28.08 8.95 29.25
N GLN A 25 -29.02 8.17 28.70
CA GLN A 25 -29.36 6.84 29.23
C GLN A 25 -28.26 5.82 28.94
N ALA A 26 -27.61 5.91 27.78
CA ALA A 26 -26.49 5.04 27.43
C ALA A 26 -25.27 5.26 28.33
N GLU A 27 -24.99 6.52 28.71
CA GLU A 27 -23.92 6.87 29.64
C GLU A 27 -24.15 6.35 31.07
N ASP A 28 -25.38 6.48 31.58
CA ASP A 28 -25.71 6.01 32.92
C ASP A 28 -25.65 4.47 33.02
N GLU A 29 -26.10 3.76 31.98
CA GLU A 29 -25.97 2.31 31.88
C GLU A 29 -24.49 1.88 31.84
N LEU A 30 -23.66 2.57 31.06
CA LEU A 30 -22.22 2.30 30.99
C LEU A 30 -21.55 2.49 32.36
N LYS A 31 -21.88 3.56 33.10
CA LYS A 31 -21.36 3.79 34.45
C LYS A 31 -21.74 2.68 35.42
N GLU A 32 -22.98 2.21 35.39
CA GLU A 32 -23.43 1.11 36.26
C GLU A 32 -22.71 -0.20 35.92
N GLN A 33 -22.56 -0.53 34.64
CA GLN A 33 -21.81 -1.70 34.17
C GLN A 33 -20.34 -1.65 34.62
N LEU A 34 -19.67 -0.51 34.44
CA LEU A 34 -18.27 -0.32 34.86
C LEU A 34 -18.11 -0.46 36.38
N ALA A 35 -19.03 0.09 37.16
CA ALA A 35 -19.01 -0.04 38.63
C ALA A 35 -19.17 -1.50 39.07
N GLN A 36 -20.04 -2.27 38.41
CA GLN A 36 -20.20 -3.70 38.71
C GLN A 36 -18.97 -4.52 38.32
N VAL A 37 -18.36 -4.22 37.16
CA VAL A 37 -17.11 -4.85 36.72
C VAL A 37 -15.98 -4.57 37.72
N ALA A 38 -15.85 -3.34 38.20
CA ALA A 38 -14.82 -2.97 39.19
C ALA A 38 -14.96 -3.73 40.52
N LYS A 39 -16.20 -3.94 41.00
CA LYS A 39 -16.48 -4.76 42.19
C LYS A 39 -16.12 -6.23 41.98
N ASN A 40 -16.52 -6.79 40.83
CA ASN A 40 -16.21 -8.18 40.49
C ASN A 40 -14.71 -8.42 40.35
N LEU A 41 -14.00 -7.47 39.73
CA LEU A 41 -12.55 -7.48 39.59
C LEU A 41 -11.86 -7.43 40.95
N GLN A 42 -12.30 -6.56 41.87
CA GLN A 42 -11.75 -6.50 43.23
C GLN A 42 -11.89 -7.85 43.94
N HIS A 43 -13.09 -8.43 43.93
CA HIS A 43 -13.33 -9.73 44.55
C HIS A 43 -12.48 -10.85 43.92
N HIS A 44 -12.28 -10.81 42.60
CA HIS A 44 -11.43 -11.77 41.91
C HIS A 44 -9.96 -11.61 42.29
N TYR A 45 -9.46 -10.38 42.34
CA TYR A 45 -8.10 -10.05 42.73
C TYR A 45 -7.80 -10.48 44.17
N ASP A 46 -8.67 -10.12 45.12
CA ASP A 46 -8.54 -10.50 46.53
C ASP A 46 -8.60 -12.02 46.73
N GLY A 47 -9.34 -12.74 45.88
CA GLY A 47 -9.38 -14.20 45.91
C GLY A 47 -8.09 -14.87 45.44
N LEU A 48 -7.25 -14.18 44.67
CA LEU A 48 -5.94 -14.65 44.21
C LEU A 48 -4.81 -14.24 45.15
N ASN A 49 -4.87 -13.00 45.67
CA ASN A 49 -3.90 -12.42 46.59
C ASN A 49 -4.04 -13.04 47.98
N THR A 50 -3.23 -14.04 48.26
CA THR A 50 -3.29 -14.83 49.50
C THR A 50 -2.26 -14.40 50.55
N ASP A 51 -1.19 -13.73 50.13
CA ASP A 51 -0.14 -13.23 51.03
C ASP A 51 -0.37 -11.79 51.51
N GLY A 52 -1.29 -11.05 50.87
CA GLY A 52 -1.65 -9.69 51.22
C GLY A 52 -0.62 -8.64 50.79
N GLN A 53 0.31 -8.99 49.90
CA GLN A 53 1.29 -8.06 49.34
C GLN A 53 0.68 -7.17 48.24
N GLU A 54 1.42 -6.11 47.88
CA GLU A 54 1.03 -5.15 46.85
C GLU A 54 1.31 -5.73 45.46
N GLY A 55 0.49 -6.71 45.05
CA GLY A 55 0.65 -7.40 43.76
C GLY A 55 0.38 -8.90 43.87
N LEU A 56 0.04 -9.55 42.76
CA LEU A 56 -0.03 -11.00 42.67
C LEU A 56 1.32 -11.56 42.26
N THR A 57 1.88 -12.47 43.06
CA THR A 57 3.06 -13.23 42.66
C THR A 57 2.74 -14.21 41.54
N LEU A 58 3.75 -14.71 40.80
CA LEU A 58 3.54 -15.75 39.79
C LEU A 58 2.82 -16.98 40.38
N ALA A 59 3.19 -17.41 41.58
CA ALA A 59 2.57 -18.56 42.24
C ALA A 59 1.06 -18.37 42.48
N GLU A 60 0.65 -17.15 42.83
CA GLU A 60 -0.76 -16.79 43.03
C GLU A 60 -1.50 -16.67 41.71
N PHE A 61 -0.89 -16.00 40.73
CA PHE A 61 -1.45 -15.83 39.39
C PHE A 61 -1.70 -17.19 38.70
N LEU A 62 -0.82 -18.17 38.91
CA LEU A 62 -0.96 -19.52 38.37
C LEU A 62 -2.21 -20.27 38.90
N LYS A 63 -2.86 -19.80 39.97
CA LYS A 63 -4.12 -20.40 40.49
C LYS A 63 -5.34 -20.14 39.59
N ARG A 64 -5.25 -19.21 38.62
CA ARG A 64 -6.34 -18.91 37.66
C ARG A 64 -6.76 -20.15 36.87
N LYS A 65 -8.03 -20.23 36.44
CA LYS A 65 -8.58 -21.41 35.72
C LYS A 65 -8.35 -21.34 34.20
N MET A 66 -7.11 -21.58 33.76
CA MET A 66 -6.71 -21.67 32.35
C MET A 66 -5.44 -22.53 32.19
N SER A 67 -4.90 -22.67 30.97
CA SER A 67 -3.67 -23.44 30.74
C SER A 67 -2.47 -22.76 31.42
N GLU A 68 -1.50 -23.54 31.88
CA GLU A 68 -0.32 -22.97 32.56
C GLU A 68 0.50 -22.08 31.62
N LYS A 69 0.64 -22.50 30.35
CA LYS A 69 1.31 -21.71 29.30
C LYS A 69 0.70 -20.32 29.16
N GLN A 70 -0.63 -20.25 29.01
CA GLN A 70 -1.34 -18.98 28.89
C GLN A 70 -1.14 -18.09 30.11
N LYS A 71 -1.15 -18.65 31.33
CA LYS A 71 -0.90 -17.84 32.54
C LYS A 71 0.52 -17.30 32.57
N ARG A 72 1.51 -18.10 32.19
CA ARG A 72 2.92 -17.64 32.19
C ARG A 72 3.13 -16.52 31.19
N ARG A 73 2.56 -16.64 29.99
CA ARG A 73 2.50 -15.56 29.02
C ARG A 73 1.81 -14.32 29.58
N ASP A 74 0.57 -14.44 30.05
CA ASP A 74 -0.20 -13.29 30.55
C ASP A 74 0.52 -12.61 31.72
N PHE A 75 1.23 -13.37 32.55
CA PHE A 75 2.03 -12.81 33.63
C PHE A 75 3.21 -11.99 33.10
N ALA A 76 3.97 -12.52 32.15
CA ALA A 76 5.13 -11.82 31.58
C ALA A 76 4.73 -10.61 30.71
N LEU A 77 3.62 -10.71 29.97
CA LEU A 77 3.22 -9.70 28.99
C LEU A 77 2.54 -8.47 29.61
N PHE A 78 1.89 -8.65 30.77
CA PHE A 78 1.11 -7.58 31.43
C PHE A 78 1.76 -7.08 32.71
N ASP A 79 2.94 -7.56 33.07
CA ASP A 79 3.83 -6.92 34.04
C ASP A 79 4.50 -5.71 33.35
N PHE A 80 3.80 -4.57 33.34
CA PHE A 80 4.22 -3.41 32.57
C PHE A 80 5.32 -2.61 33.27
N ASN A 81 5.40 -2.69 34.60
CA ASN A 81 6.41 -2.01 35.38
C ASN A 81 7.67 -2.88 35.62
N GLY A 82 7.63 -4.17 35.26
CA GLY A 82 8.74 -5.11 35.34
C GLY A 82 9.10 -5.51 36.77
N ASP A 83 8.18 -5.38 37.73
CA ASP A 83 8.42 -5.68 39.14
C ASP A 83 8.22 -7.16 39.50
N ALA A 84 7.88 -7.99 38.50
CA ALA A 84 7.56 -9.41 38.66
C ALA A 84 6.36 -9.67 39.58
N LEU A 85 5.44 -8.72 39.67
CA LEU A 85 4.14 -8.83 40.30
C LEU A 85 3.06 -8.39 39.30
N ILE A 86 1.83 -8.81 39.54
CA ILE A 86 0.67 -8.32 38.78
C ILE A 86 -0.21 -7.50 39.71
N SER A 87 -0.20 -6.19 39.51
CA SER A 87 -1.12 -5.27 40.16
C SER A 87 -2.57 -5.52 39.72
N LYS A 88 -3.54 -4.94 40.43
CA LYS A 88 -4.96 -5.01 40.04
C LYS A 88 -5.19 -4.37 38.66
N SER A 89 -4.45 -3.31 38.35
CA SER A 89 -4.49 -2.61 37.07
C SER A 89 -4.09 -3.55 35.94
N GLU A 90 -2.93 -4.17 36.07
CA GLU A 90 -2.36 -5.12 35.10
C GLU A 90 -3.22 -6.38 34.95
N LEU A 91 -3.76 -6.90 36.05
CA LEU A 91 -4.71 -8.02 35.99
C LEU A 91 -5.90 -7.68 35.11
N SER A 92 -6.42 -6.45 35.21
CA SER A 92 -7.56 -5.99 34.43
C SER A 92 -7.22 -5.70 32.95
N ALA A 93 -5.96 -5.39 32.64
CA ALA A 93 -5.51 -5.20 31.27
C ALA A 93 -5.53 -6.50 30.44
N ILE A 94 -5.41 -7.66 31.11
CA ILE A 94 -5.40 -8.97 30.45
C ILE A 94 -6.73 -9.27 29.73
N PRO A 95 -6.71 -9.60 28.42
CA PRO A 95 -7.89 -10.02 27.69
C PRO A 95 -8.65 -11.17 28.37
N GLY A 96 -9.96 -10.95 28.57
CA GLY A 96 -10.87 -11.94 29.16
C GLY A 96 -11.04 -11.86 30.68
N VAL A 97 -10.30 -10.99 31.38
CA VAL A 97 -10.56 -10.70 32.80
C VAL A 97 -11.75 -9.76 32.96
N VAL A 98 -11.76 -8.67 32.19
CA VAL A 98 -12.88 -7.73 32.10
C VAL A 98 -13.21 -7.45 30.63
N ALA A 99 -14.36 -6.83 30.39
CA ALA A 99 -14.73 -6.36 29.06
C ALA A 99 -13.70 -5.35 28.53
N PRO A 100 -13.43 -5.28 27.21
CA PRO A 100 -12.32 -4.47 26.69
C PRO A 100 -12.32 -3.00 27.10
N PHE A 101 -13.50 -2.34 27.12
CA PHE A 101 -13.61 -0.94 27.56
C PHE A 101 -13.40 -0.72 29.05
N ALA A 102 -13.53 -1.78 29.86
CA ALA A 102 -13.38 -1.73 31.31
C ALA A 102 -11.96 -2.11 31.79
N ARG A 103 -11.04 -2.40 30.85
CA ARG A 103 -9.64 -2.68 31.18
C ARG A 103 -8.96 -1.41 31.67
N ALA A 104 -7.96 -1.56 32.52
CA ALA A 104 -7.08 -0.46 32.88
C ALA A 104 -6.28 0.04 31.68
N GLU A 105 -5.71 1.22 31.86
CA GLU A 105 -4.77 1.83 30.94
C GLU A 105 -3.53 0.95 30.77
N ILE A 106 -3.03 0.88 29.53
CA ILE A 106 -1.80 0.17 29.18
C ILE A 106 -0.82 1.15 28.53
N PRO A 107 0.49 0.89 28.60
CA PRO A 107 1.49 1.76 27.98
C PRO A 107 1.18 2.04 26.50
N SER A 108 1.17 3.31 26.11
CA SER A 108 0.94 3.70 24.71
C SER A 108 2.19 3.44 23.87
N PRO A 109 2.08 2.81 22.68
CA PRO A 109 3.22 2.63 21.79
C PRO A 109 3.63 3.95 21.11
N TYR A 110 2.88 5.04 21.34
CA TYR A 110 3.13 6.36 20.77
C TYR A 110 3.77 7.34 21.76
N ALA A 111 3.92 7.00 23.05
CA ALA A 111 4.38 7.95 24.07
C ALA A 111 5.75 8.56 23.70
N ASP A 112 6.74 7.69 23.51
CA ASP A 112 8.10 8.11 23.13
C ASP A 112 8.13 8.76 21.72
N ILE A 113 7.29 8.28 20.80
CA ILE A 113 7.19 8.80 19.43
C ILE A 113 6.67 10.24 19.44
N ARG A 114 5.62 10.51 20.22
CA ARG A 114 5.02 11.83 20.40
C ARG A 114 6.03 12.79 21.04
N GLU A 115 6.66 12.38 22.13
CA GLU A 115 7.67 13.19 22.83
C GLU A 115 8.84 13.54 21.90
N HIS A 116 9.34 12.56 21.14
CA HIS A 116 10.41 12.80 20.18
C HIS A 116 9.99 13.73 19.04
N ALA A 117 8.77 13.58 18.52
CA ALA A 117 8.24 14.45 17.47
C ALA A 117 8.09 15.90 17.95
N LEU A 118 7.54 16.11 19.15
CA LEU A 118 7.42 17.43 19.77
C LEU A 118 8.79 18.08 19.94
N SER A 119 9.71 17.39 20.60
CA SER A 119 11.06 17.89 20.82
C SER A 119 11.76 18.24 19.50
N SER A 120 11.63 17.40 18.48
CA SER A 120 12.22 17.65 17.16
C SER A 120 11.64 18.89 16.48
N MET A 121 10.32 19.11 16.58
CA MET A 121 9.67 20.29 16.01
C MET A 121 9.99 21.55 16.80
N GLU A 122 10.01 21.50 18.14
CA GLU A 122 10.42 22.61 18.99
C GLU A 122 11.82 23.12 18.64
N ILE A 123 12.76 22.20 18.41
CA ILE A 123 14.12 22.53 17.97
C ILE A 123 14.11 23.10 16.54
N ALA A 124 13.46 22.42 15.59
CA ALA A 124 13.47 22.80 14.18
C ALA A 124 12.86 24.19 13.92
N PHE A 125 11.86 24.56 14.72
CA PHE A 125 11.14 25.82 14.60
C PHE A 125 11.59 26.90 15.60
N GLY A 126 12.51 26.58 16.52
CA GLY A 126 13.15 27.54 17.42
C GLY A 126 12.39 27.86 18.71
N TRP A 127 11.37 27.06 19.06
CA TRP A 127 10.62 27.21 20.30
C TRP A 127 11.41 26.82 21.54
N GLU A 128 12.43 25.96 21.43
CA GLU A 128 13.34 25.65 22.55
C GLU A 128 14.05 26.91 23.07
N GLU A 129 14.47 27.79 22.16
CA GLU A 129 15.13 29.06 22.51
C GLU A 129 14.13 30.19 22.78
N GLN A 130 12.98 30.19 22.07
CA GLN A 130 11.97 31.24 22.15
C GLN A 130 10.55 30.64 22.27
N PRO A 131 10.11 30.26 23.48
CA PRO A 131 8.79 29.63 23.69
C PRO A 131 7.57 30.50 23.33
N GLN A 132 7.78 31.81 23.16
CA GLN A 132 6.75 32.78 22.78
C GLN A 132 6.82 33.16 21.29
N LEU A 133 7.65 32.45 20.51
CA LEU A 133 7.79 32.67 19.08
C LEU A 133 6.47 32.35 18.37
N ARG A 134 6.04 33.27 17.51
CA ARG A 134 4.88 33.09 16.64
C ARG A 134 5.36 32.88 15.21
N ILE A 135 5.04 31.74 14.62
CA ILE A 135 5.50 31.38 13.27
C ILE A 135 4.33 31.53 12.32
N GLN A 136 4.48 32.29 11.24
CA GLN A 136 3.40 32.40 10.24
C GLN A 136 3.01 31.01 9.72
N SER A 137 1.71 30.69 9.68
CA SER A 137 1.23 29.32 9.41
C SER A 137 1.72 28.76 8.07
N ASN A 138 1.83 29.63 7.05
CA ASN A 138 2.40 29.25 5.75
C ASN A 138 3.89 28.89 5.84
N VAL A 139 4.67 29.58 6.68
CA VAL A 139 6.10 29.32 6.88
C VAL A 139 6.27 28.00 7.64
N PHE A 140 5.46 27.79 8.69
CA PHE A 140 5.42 26.51 9.41
C PHE A 140 5.11 25.35 8.46
N ALA A 141 4.02 25.46 7.69
CA ALA A 141 3.59 24.41 6.78
C ALA A 141 4.63 24.08 5.69
N VAL A 142 5.33 25.08 5.14
CA VAL A 142 6.40 24.86 4.17
C VAL A 142 7.58 24.15 4.83
N GLY A 143 8.05 24.63 5.99
CA GLY A 143 9.17 23.99 6.71
C GLY A 143 8.86 22.54 7.11
N TYR A 144 7.63 22.29 7.57
CA TYR A 144 7.16 20.94 7.89
C TYR A 144 7.16 20.02 6.67
N LEU A 145 6.54 20.44 5.55
CA LEU A 145 6.50 19.63 4.33
C LEU A 145 7.89 19.38 3.74
N GLU A 146 8.76 20.39 3.76
CA GLU A 146 10.16 20.25 3.34
C GLU A 146 10.92 19.25 4.20
N SER A 147 10.71 19.26 5.53
CA SER A 147 11.32 18.28 6.45
C SER A 147 10.92 16.83 6.15
N LEU A 148 9.74 16.64 5.54
CA LEU A 148 9.23 15.34 5.13
C LEU A 148 9.60 14.96 3.69
N GLY A 149 10.13 15.90 2.90
CA GLY A 149 10.41 15.72 1.48
C GLY A 149 9.14 15.62 0.63
N VAL A 150 8.07 16.33 1.02
CA VAL A 150 6.79 16.35 0.29
C VAL A 150 6.62 17.70 -0.42
N SER A 151 6.01 17.70 -1.62
CA SER A 151 5.74 18.94 -2.32
C SER A 151 4.73 19.84 -1.59
N SER A 152 4.72 21.13 -1.93
CA SER A 152 3.85 22.13 -1.31
C SER A 152 2.36 21.99 -1.66
N ALA A 153 1.96 20.93 -2.37
CA ALA A 153 0.56 20.64 -2.71
C ALA A 153 -0.33 20.48 -1.46
N ALA A 154 0.25 19.95 -0.37
CA ALA A 154 -0.40 19.74 0.92
C ALA A 154 -0.49 21.00 1.81
N ARG A 155 0.14 22.12 1.41
CA ARG A 155 0.38 23.26 2.30
C ARG A 155 -0.88 23.82 2.95
N ASN A 156 -1.95 23.99 2.18
CA ASN A 156 -3.17 24.61 2.70
C ASN A 156 -3.86 23.72 3.76
N GLU A 157 -3.76 22.40 3.61
CA GLU A 157 -4.29 21.45 4.58
C GLU A 157 -3.46 21.45 5.87
N ILE A 158 -2.13 21.47 5.75
CA ILE A 158 -1.24 21.59 6.92
C ILE A 158 -1.44 22.92 7.64
N VAL A 159 -1.62 24.04 6.92
CA VAL A 159 -1.96 25.32 7.54
C VAL A 159 -3.23 25.20 8.38
N ALA A 160 -4.29 24.61 7.83
CA ALA A 160 -5.56 24.46 8.54
C ALA A 160 -5.48 23.53 9.76
N GLN A 161 -4.52 22.59 9.77
CA GLN A 161 -4.30 21.67 10.89
C GLN A 161 -3.42 22.29 11.98
N ALA A 162 -2.42 23.10 11.60
CA ALA A 162 -1.45 23.68 12.53
C ALA A 162 -1.92 24.97 13.19
N ASP A 163 -2.70 25.78 12.47
CA ASP A 163 -3.27 27.06 12.94
C ASP A 163 -4.73 26.83 13.33
N ALA A 164 -4.92 26.18 14.49
CA ALA A 164 -6.22 25.71 14.95
C ALA A 164 -7.15 26.88 15.33
N ASN A 165 -6.58 27.98 15.81
CA ASN A 165 -7.33 29.17 16.20
C ASN A 165 -7.61 30.13 15.00
N GLY A 166 -6.94 29.93 13.86
CA GLY A 166 -7.14 30.66 12.61
C GLY A 166 -6.60 32.09 12.63
N ASP A 167 -5.61 32.39 13.47
CA ASP A 167 -5.06 33.74 13.65
C ASP A 167 -3.90 34.08 12.69
N GLY A 168 -3.49 33.10 11.87
CA GLY A 168 -2.45 33.25 10.86
C GLY A 168 -1.04 32.99 11.36
N ALA A 169 -0.89 32.53 12.61
CA ALA A 169 0.35 32.02 13.15
C ALA A 169 0.13 30.65 13.84
N VAL A 170 1.23 29.94 14.05
CA VAL A 170 1.31 28.73 14.87
C VAL A 170 2.12 29.08 16.10
N GLU A 171 1.60 28.73 17.26
CA GLU A 171 2.23 28.88 18.57
C GLU A 171 2.58 27.51 19.19
N LEU A 172 3.37 27.51 20.27
CA LEU A 172 3.86 26.28 20.89
C LEU A 172 2.71 25.44 21.50
N ASP A 173 1.65 26.07 21.98
CA ASP A 173 0.46 25.38 22.51
C ASP A 173 -0.36 24.68 21.41
N GLU A 174 -0.36 25.22 20.19
CA GLU A 174 -0.98 24.57 19.01
C GLU A 174 -0.15 23.39 18.48
N LEU A 175 1.16 23.35 18.78
CA LEU A 175 2.05 22.28 18.32
C LEU A 175 1.66 20.91 18.88
N GLU A 176 1.23 20.85 20.15
CA GLU A 176 0.80 19.59 20.77
C GLU A 176 -0.40 18.99 20.04
N ASP A 177 -1.43 19.81 19.82
CA ASP A 177 -2.63 19.39 19.09
C ASP A 177 -2.30 19.03 17.64
N PHE A 178 -1.38 19.77 16.99
CA PHE A 178 -0.91 19.45 15.64
C PHE A 178 -0.21 18.08 15.58
N VAL A 179 0.73 17.80 16.49
CA VAL A 179 1.43 16.51 16.53
C VAL A 179 0.46 15.37 16.83
N ASP A 180 -0.47 15.56 17.76
CA ASP A 180 -1.47 14.55 18.11
C ASP A 180 -2.42 14.26 16.95
N GLN A 181 -2.81 15.29 16.19
CA GLN A 181 -3.55 15.11 14.95
C GLN A 181 -2.72 14.39 13.88
N GLN A 182 -1.42 14.71 13.71
CA GLN A 182 -0.56 14.06 12.72
C GLN A 182 -0.22 12.60 13.05
N LEU A 183 -0.24 12.25 14.33
CA LEU A 183 -0.15 10.86 14.83
C LEU A 183 -1.52 10.20 14.99
N ILE A 184 -2.60 10.89 14.59
CA ILE A 184 -4.02 10.50 14.67
C ILE A 184 -4.46 9.98 16.05
N LEU A 185 -3.86 10.49 17.12
CA LEU A 185 -4.29 10.20 18.49
C LEU A 185 -5.69 10.76 18.74
N GLN A 186 -5.99 11.91 18.14
CA GLN A 186 -7.30 12.55 18.18
C GLN A 186 -7.68 13.19 16.83
N VAL A 187 -8.98 13.17 16.50
CA VAL A 187 -9.56 13.86 15.34
C VAL A 187 -10.81 14.60 15.75
N LYS A 188 -10.86 15.92 15.53
CA LYS A 188 -12.01 16.77 15.91
C LYS A 188 -12.46 16.56 17.37
N GLY A 189 -11.50 16.30 18.27
CA GLY A 189 -11.77 16.00 19.69
C GLY A 189 -12.19 14.56 19.99
N VAL A 190 -12.25 13.67 18.99
CA VAL A 190 -12.49 12.23 19.17
C VAL A 190 -11.16 11.50 19.29
N GLU A 191 -10.91 10.88 20.43
CA GLU A 191 -9.77 9.99 20.67
C GLU A 191 -9.91 8.72 19.81
N LEU A 192 -8.87 8.39 19.05
CA LEU A 192 -8.85 7.17 18.23
C LEU A 192 -8.12 6.00 18.90
N HIS A 193 -7.28 6.30 19.88
CA HIS A 193 -6.52 5.32 20.65
C HIS A 193 -6.92 5.45 22.10
N SER A 194 -7.71 4.51 22.62
CA SER A 194 -8.08 4.56 24.02
C SER A 194 -6.95 4.03 24.90
N GLY A 195 -6.82 4.59 26.11
CA GLY A 195 -5.82 4.14 27.09
C GLY A 195 -5.88 2.63 27.40
N ASN A 196 -7.06 2.01 27.28
CA ASN A 196 -7.26 0.56 27.50
C ASN A 196 -6.81 -0.35 26.33
N GLY A 197 -6.15 0.22 25.32
CA GLY A 197 -5.54 -0.52 24.21
C GLY A 197 -6.47 -0.84 23.05
N LEU A 198 -7.64 -0.20 22.97
CA LEU A 198 -8.50 -0.27 21.78
C LEU A 198 -8.07 0.80 20.78
N VAL A 199 -8.34 0.51 19.50
CA VAL A 199 -8.06 1.44 18.39
C VAL A 199 -9.33 1.57 17.57
N LEU A 200 -9.79 2.80 17.38
CA LEU A 200 -10.92 3.09 16.52
C LEU A 200 -10.55 2.74 15.09
N ASN A 201 -11.42 2.01 14.42
CA ASN A 201 -11.24 1.65 13.01
C ASN A 201 -11.58 2.85 12.10
N TYR A 202 -10.80 3.92 12.22
CA TYR A 202 -11.01 5.15 11.46
C TYR A 202 -10.82 4.93 9.95
N SER A 203 -9.97 3.98 9.55
CA SER A 203 -9.86 3.53 8.16
C SER A 203 -11.18 2.97 7.62
N LEU A 204 -11.95 2.25 8.45
CA LEU A 204 -13.29 1.81 8.08
C LEU A 204 -14.26 2.98 7.97
N PHE A 205 -14.24 3.91 8.94
CA PHE A 205 -15.10 5.11 8.88
C PHE A 205 -14.86 5.89 7.58
N MET A 206 -13.60 6.22 7.26
CA MET A 206 -13.22 6.89 6.02
C MET A 206 -13.58 6.10 4.75
N SER A 207 -13.55 4.77 4.82
CA SER A 207 -13.96 3.93 3.68
C SER A 207 -15.47 3.88 3.48
N LEU A 208 -16.25 4.13 4.54
CA LEU A 208 -17.70 4.14 4.51
C LEU A 208 -18.22 5.51 4.08
N ASP A 209 -17.62 6.60 4.55
CA ASP A 209 -17.87 7.98 4.12
C ASP A 209 -17.40 8.15 2.67
N GLY A 210 -18.32 7.96 1.74
CA GLY A 210 -18.05 7.80 0.33
C GLY A 210 -17.97 9.12 -0.42
N ASP A 211 -18.74 10.11 0.01
CA ASP A 211 -18.72 11.47 -0.53
C ASP A 211 -17.80 12.43 0.26
N LYS A 212 -17.26 11.96 1.39
CA LYS A 212 -16.27 12.66 2.24
C LYS A 212 -16.85 13.91 2.90
N ASP A 213 -18.13 13.88 3.25
CA ASP A 213 -18.80 14.97 3.95
C ASP A 213 -18.55 14.96 5.47
N GLY A 214 -17.88 13.91 5.98
CA GLY A 214 -17.51 13.75 7.38
C GLY A 214 -18.55 13.01 8.22
N VAL A 215 -19.63 12.51 7.62
CA VAL A 215 -20.61 11.61 8.25
C VAL A 215 -20.83 10.38 7.36
N VAL A 216 -21.35 9.30 7.93
CA VAL A 216 -21.69 8.09 7.16
C VAL A 216 -23.20 7.97 7.07
N SER A 217 -23.77 8.26 5.90
CA SER A 217 -25.19 8.08 5.67
C SER A 217 -25.59 6.59 5.67
N ARG A 218 -26.87 6.31 5.93
CA ARG A 218 -27.41 4.95 5.84
C ARG A 218 -27.17 4.29 4.48
N GLU A 219 -27.30 5.06 3.40
CA GLU A 219 -27.09 4.56 2.04
C GLU A 219 -25.63 4.14 1.83
N GLU A 220 -24.69 4.99 2.23
CA GLU A 220 -23.27 4.69 2.13
C GLU A 220 -22.89 3.48 2.95
N PHE A 221 -23.36 3.40 4.20
CA PHE A 221 -23.11 2.27 5.07
C PHE A 221 -23.60 0.97 4.44
N LEU A 222 -24.86 0.91 4.02
CA LEU A 222 -25.43 -0.29 3.39
C LEU A 222 -24.72 -0.63 2.07
N THR A 223 -24.21 0.36 1.33
CA THR A 223 -23.56 0.17 0.03
C THR A 223 -22.10 -0.25 0.14
N ARG A 224 -21.36 0.23 1.14
CA ARG A 224 -19.90 0.03 1.28
C ARG A 224 -19.52 -0.98 2.35
N TYR A 225 -20.36 -1.20 3.35
CA TYR A 225 -20.09 -2.23 4.35
C TYR A 225 -20.09 -3.62 3.71
N TYR A 226 -19.06 -4.42 4.01
CA TYR A 226 -18.79 -5.67 3.30
C TYR A 226 -19.90 -6.72 3.50
N ASP A 227 -20.48 -6.81 4.70
CA ASP A 227 -21.59 -7.72 5.00
C ASP A 227 -22.93 -6.97 5.01
N LYS A 228 -23.70 -7.14 3.94
CA LYS A 228 -24.99 -6.46 3.76
C LYS A 228 -26.06 -6.86 4.78
N LYS A 229 -26.01 -8.09 5.31
CA LYS A 229 -26.98 -8.56 6.30
C LYS A 229 -26.67 -7.93 7.66
N VAL A 230 -25.40 -7.99 8.06
CA VAL A 230 -24.94 -7.38 9.31
C VAL A 230 -25.07 -5.85 9.26
N ALA A 231 -24.87 -5.23 8.10
CA ALA A 231 -24.99 -3.79 7.94
C ALA A 231 -26.38 -3.25 8.31
N ALA A 232 -27.44 -3.96 7.89
CA ALA A 232 -28.83 -3.57 8.17
C ALA A 232 -29.17 -3.60 9.67
N GLU A 233 -28.55 -4.51 10.42
CA GLU A 233 -28.72 -4.62 11.87
C GLU A 233 -27.82 -3.65 12.64
N ARG A 234 -26.61 -3.38 12.14
CA ARG A 234 -25.63 -2.52 12.83
C ARG A 234 -25.91 -1.03 12.69
N PHE A 235 -26.38 -0.56 11.53
CA PHE A 235 -26.56 0.88 11.32
C PHE A 235 -27.51 1.52 12.35
N PRO A 236 -28.74 0.98 12.60
CA PRO A 236 -29.65 1.58 13.58
C PRO A 236 -29.14 1.53 15.01
N LEU A 237 -28.15 0.68 15.30
CA LEU A 237 -27.52 0.62 16.61
C LEU A 237 -26.41 1.67 16.75
N SER A 238 -25.84 2.17 15.66
CA SER A 238 -24.73 3.12 15.68
C SER A 238 -25.14 4.56 15.41
N ASP A 239 -26.22 4.78 14.68
CA ASP A 239 -26.93 6.08 14.60
C ASP A 239 -27.69 6.28 15.93
N LEU A 240 -27.10 7.05 16.85
CA LEU A 240 -27.59 7.17 18.23
C LEU A 240 -28.75 8.15 18.34
N ASP A 241 -28.72 9.22 17.56
CA ASP A 241 -29.78 10.22 17.53
C ASP A 241 -30.92 9.87 16.55
N GLY A 242 -30.72 8.85 15.71
CA GLY A 242 -31.70 8.34 14.75
C GLY A 242 -31.90 9.26 13.55
N ASN A 243 -30.95 10.13 13.24
CA ASN A 243 -31.07 11.13 12.18
C ASN A 243 -30.86 10.56 10.76
N GLY A 244 -30.44 9.28 10.64
CA GLY A 244 -30.21 8.60 9.37
C GLY A 244 -28.76 8.68 8.85
N SER A 245 -27.87 9.30 9.61
CA SER A 245 -26.44 9.42 9.39
C SER A 245 -25.69 9.09 10.69
N MET A 246 -24.43 8.71 10.56
CA MET A 246 -23.57 8.35 11.70
C MET A 246 -22.35 9.26 11.73
N THR A 247 -22.19 10.04 12.79
CA THR A 247 -21.00 10.89 12.98
C THR A 247 -19.80 10.06 13.46
N LEU A 248 -18.61 10.69 13.48
CA LEU A 248 -17.41 10.05 14.03
C LEU A 248 -17.56 9.78 15.53
N GLU A 249 -18.16 10.70 16.28
CA GLU A 249 -18.44 10.57 17.71
C GLU A 249 -19.37 9.39 17.99
N GLU A 250 -20.42 9.23 17.19
CA GLU A 250 -21.34 8.10 17.29
C GLU A 250 -20.67 6.77 16.95
N PHE A 251 -19.84 6.77 15.90
CA PHE A 251 -19.03 5.60 15.53
C PHE A 251 -18.02 5.22 16.62
N ALA A 252 -17.47 6.21 17.31
CA ALA A 252 -16.52 6.07 18.41
C ALA A 252 -17.18 5.78 19.76
N HIS A 253 -18.50 5.67 19.83
CA HIS A 253 -19.15 5.37 21.10
C HIS A 253 -18.75 3.96 21.62
N PRO A 254 -18.36 3.79 22.90
CA PRO A 254 -17.80 2.54 23.45
C PRO A 254 -18.66 1.29 23.24
N LEU A 255 -19.98 1.43 23.28
CA LEU A 255 -20.89 0.30 23.07
C LEU A 255 -21.11 -0.08 21.59
N LYS A 256 -20.36 0.49 20.65
CA LYS A 256 -20.55 0.32 19.20
C LYS A 256 -19.41 -0.47 18.55
N PHE A 257 -19.59 -0.80 17.27
CA PHE A 257 -18.69 -1.68 16.53
C PHE A 257 -17.45 -0.99 15.95
N GLY A 258 -17.28 0.33 16.16
CA GLY A 258 -16.18 1.10 15.58
C GLY A 258 -14.80 0.73 16.12
N TRP A 259 -14.73 0.18 17.33
CA TRP A 259 -13.48 -0.14 18.00
C TRP A 259 -12.95 -1.53 17.65
N THR A 260 -11.63 -1.60 17.47
CA THR A 260 -10.87 -2.85 17.36
C THR A 260 -10.11 -3.15 18.64
N ASN A 261 -9.74 -4.41 18.86
CA ASN A 261 -9.06 -4.85 20.08
C ASN A 261 -7.67 -5.45 19.78
N PRO A 262 -6.67 -4.62 19.39
CA PRO A 262 -5.33 -5.10 19.08
C PRO A 262 -4.70 -5.99 20.16
N VAL A 263 -4.88 -5.66 21.45
CA VAL A 263 -4.34 -6.47 22.56
C VAL A 263 -4.96 -7.88 22.57
N GLY A 264 -6.28 -7.97 22.33
CA GLY A 264 -6.97 -9.25 22.22
C GLY A 264 -6.64 -10.01 20.93
N GLU A 265 -6.43 -9.29 19.82
CA GLU A 265 -5.98 -9.88 18.55
C GLU A 265 -4.57 -10.47 18.70
N PHE A 266 -3.62 -9.74 19.32
CA PHE A 266 -2.26 -10.21 19.61
C PHE A 266 -2.26 -11.52 20.39
N VAL A 267 -2.91 -11.52 21.56
CA VAL A 267 -3.04 -12.69 22.45
C VAL A 267 -3.69 -13.90 21.77
N LYS A 268 -4.52 -13.66 20.74
CA LYS A 268 -5.16 -14.71 19.95
C LYS A 268 -4.24 -15.23 18.84
N CYS A 269 -3.36 -14.41 18.30
CA CYS A 269 -2.39 -14.80 17.27
C CYS A 269 -1.25 -15.62 17.86
N ASP A 270 -0.79 -15.26 19.06
CA ASP A 270 0.24 -15.99 19.82
C ASP A 270 -0.28 -17.39 20.20
N ALA A 271 0.13 -18.38 19.41
CA ALA A 271 -0.39 -19.73 19.45
C ALA A 271 0.44 -20.64 20.37
N ASP A 272 1.73 -20.35 20.53
CA ASP A 272 2.62 -21.13 21.39
C ASP A 272 2.73 -20.58 22.83
N PHE A 273 2.17 -19.39 23.08
CA PHE A 273 2.10 -18.65 24.33
C PHE A 273 3.47 -18.18 24.81
N ASP A 274 4.33 -17.71 23.92
CA ASP A 274 5.62 -17.12 24.27
C ASP A 274 5.57 -15.59 24.46
N GLY A 275 4.47 -14.95 24.08
CA GLY A 275 4.26 -13.50 24.25
C GLY A 275 4.83 -12.65 23.12
N GLU A 276 5.24 -13.27 22.03
CA GLU A 276 5.74 -12.65 20.80
C GLU A 276 4.97 -13.23 19.61
N LEU A 277 5.12 -12.64 18.42
CA LEU A 277 4.49 -13.14 17.19
C LEU A 277 5.52 -13.45 16.12
N THR A 278 5.53 -14.69 15.63
CA THR A 278 6.27 -15.06 14.42
C THR A 278 5.52 -14.68 13.14
N THR A 279 6.19 -14.78 11.98
CA THR A 279 5.55 -14.53 10.67
C THR A 279 4.37 -15.47 10.45
N GLU A 280 4.49 -16.73 10.87
CA GLU A 280 3.46 -17.75 10.73
C GLU A 280 2.24 -17.47 11.60
N GLU A 281 2.46 -17.11 12.86
CA GLU A 281 1.39 -16.77 13.80
C GLU A 281 0.62 -15.53 13.35
N LEU A 282 1.36 -14.49 12.94
CA LEU A 282 0.79 -13.27 12.41
C LEU A 282 -0.02 -13.55 11.14
N ALA A 283 0.54 -14.28 10.16
CA ALA A 283 -0.16 -14.61 8.93
C ALA A 283 -1.42 -15.46 9.15
N ALA A 284 -1.39 -16.38 10.12
CA ALA A 284 -2.54 -17.21 10.49
C ALA A 284 -3.64 -16.42 11.22
N GLY A 285 -3.26 -15.42 12.01
CA GLY A 285 -4.17 -14.59 12.78
C GLY A 285 -4.82 -13.44 11.99
N LEU A 286 -4.17 -12.99 10.92
CA LEU A 286 -4.64 -11.84 10.14
C LEU A 286 -5.82 -12.17 9.21
N PRO A 287 -6.80 -11.25 9.09
CA PRO A 287 -7.83 -11.33 8.06
C PRO A 287 -7.23 -11.34 6.64
N ALA A 288 -7.89 -12.01 5.70
CA ALA A 288 -7.40 -12.16 4.32
C ALA A 288 -7.02 -10.84 3.63
N PHE A 289 -7.74 -9.75 3.92
CA PHE A 289 -7.46 -8.43 3.33
C PHE A 289 -6.20 -7.75 3.90
N LEU A 290 -5.69 -8.21 5.06
CA LEU A 290 -4.45 -7.72 5.67
C LEU A 290 -3.26 -8.66 5.44
N GLN A 291 -3.48 -9.90 4.99
CA GLN A 291 -2.40 -10.88 4.77
C GLN A 291 -1.31 -10.38 3.81
N ARG A 292 -1.64 -9.45 2.91
CA ARG A 292 -0.66 -8.85 1.99
C ARG A 292 0.43 -8.03 2.70
N LEU A 293 0.13 -7.46 3.87
CA LEU A 293 1.11 -6.73 4.68
C LEU A 293 2.04 -7.67 5.44
N ALA A 294 1.57 -8.88 5.78
CA ALA A 294 2.24 -9.78 6.72
C ALA A 294 3.74 -10.03 6.45
N PRO A 295 4.20 -10.24 5.19
CA PRO A 295 5.61 -10.49 4.91
C PRO A 295 6.54 -9.32 5.28
N PHE A 296 6.01 -8.09 5.32
CA PHE A 296 6.76 -6.87 5.55
C PHE A 296 6.74 -6.42 7.01
N LEU A 297 5.84 -6.97 7.84
CA LEU A 297 5.63 -6.44 9.20
C LEU A 297 6.78 -6.73 10.14
N ILE A 298 7.26 -7.97 10.18
CA ILE A 298 8.34 -8.33 11.11
C ILE A 298 9.63 -7.60 10.74
N PRO A 299 10.15 -7.64 9.50
CA PRO A 299 11.38 -6.93 9.14
C PRO A 299 11.35 -5.42 9.44
N SER A 300 10.16 -4.82 9.39
CA SER A 300 9.98 -3.37 9.52
C SER A 300 9.66 -2.88 10.93
N PHE A 301 8.99 -3.70 11.75
CA PHE A 301 8.49 -3.28 13.07
C PHE A 301 9.16 -4.00 14.24
N ASP A 302 10.00 -5.01 13.99
CA ASP A 302 10.89 -5.64 14.96
C ASP A 302 12.03 -4.67 15.33
N THR A 303 11.84 -3.95 16.43
CA THR A 303 12.75 -2.89 16.88
C THR A 303 13.94 -3.43 17.66
N ASP A 304 13.76 -4.56 18.34
CA ASP A 304 14.82 -5.23 19.09
C ASP A 304 15.63 -6.25 18.25
N LYS A 305 15.18 -6.50 17.01
CA LYS A 305 15.81 -7.36 15.99
C LYS A 305 15.85 -8.83 16.39
N ASN A 306 14.84 -9.30 17.12
CA ASN A 306 14.75 -10.68 17.59
C ASN A 306 14.04 -11.64 16.61
N GLY A 307 13.51 -11.12 15.50
CA GLY A 307 12.80 -11.85 14.46
C GLY A 307 11.31 -12.06 14.73
N LYS A 308 10.74 -11.37 15.72
CA LYS A 308 9.33 -11.45 16.12
C LYS A 308 8.79 -10.06 16.46
N LEU A 309 7.48 -9.98 16.73
CA LEU A 309 6.85 -8.77 17.25
C LEU A 309 6.39 -8.98 18.68
N ASN A 310 6.83 -8.12 19.60
CA ASN A 310 6.21 -8.00 20.91
C ASN A 310 4.89 -7.19 20.83
N LEU A 311 4.15 -7.09 21.94
CA LEU A 311 2.84 -6.41 21.97
C LEU A 311 2.92 -4.92 21.59
N ALA A 312 3.97 -4.21 21.98
CA ALA A 312 4.12 -2.79 21.66
C ALA A 312 4.37 -2.59 20.15
N GLU A 313 5.28 -3.39 19.58
CA GLU A 313 5.60 -3.39 18.15
C GLU A 313 4.39 -3.77 17.30
N TYR A 314 3.68 -4.84 17.69
CA TYR A 314 2.44 -5.24 17.02
C TYR A 314 1.41 -4.11 17.07
N ARG A 315 1.20 -3.45 18.22
CA ARG A 315 0.22 -2.37 18.35
C ARG A 315 0.56 -1.14 17.50
N PHE A 316 1.85 -0.86 17.28
CA PHE A 316 2.27 0.19 16.36
C PHE A 316 2.20 -0.23 14.89
N SER A 317 2.07 -1.52 14.58
CA SER A 317 2.03 -2.00 13.19
C SER A 317 0.74 -1.60 12.43
N PRO A 318 0.78 -1.53 11.09
CA PRO A 318 -0.38 -1.16 10.26
C PRO A 318 -1.62 -2.04 10.43
N VAL A 319 -1.44 -3.29 10.86
CA VAL A 319 -2.55 -4.24 11.01
C VAL A 319 -3.32 -4.06 12.33
N ALA A 320 -2.64 -3.56 13.35
CA ALA A 320 -3.24 -3.17 14.63
C ALA A 320 -3.73 -1.72 14.61
N ASN A 321 -2.97 -0.83 13.98
CA ASN A 321 -3.29 0.58 13.88
C ASN A 321 -4.17 0.89 12.66
N ARG A 322 -5.48 0.66 12.80
CA ARG A 322 -6.48 0.74 11.71
C ARG A 322 -7.02 2.15 11.45
N VAL A 323 -6.13 3.13 11.50
CA VAL A 323 -6.43 4.55 11.32
C VAL A 323 -6.16 5.04 9.90
N ILE A 324 -5.33 4.33 9.13
CA ILE A 324 -5.03 4.58 7.73
C ILE A 324 -5.43 3.36 6.89
N VAL A 325 -5.81 3.58 5.63
CA VAL A 325 -6.10 2.52 4.65
C VAL A 325 -4.80 1.92 4.11
N TRP A 326 -4.10 1.14 4.93
CA TRP A 326 -2.81 0.52 4.60
C TRP A 326 -2.88 -0.54 3.49
N GLN A 327 -4.04 -1.15 3.29
CA GLN A 327 -4.32 -2.16 2.26
C GLN A 327 -4.44 -1.60 0.84
N GLY A 328 -4.59 -0.27 0.70
CA GLY A 328 -4.64 0.39 -0.61
C GLY A 328 -3.32 0.18 -1.38
N ILE A 329 -3.40 -0.16 -2.66
CA ILE A 329 -2.17 -0.35 -3.46
C ILE A 329 -1.62 1.03 -3.84
N ARG A 330 -0.40 1.32 -3.35
CA ARG A 330 0.39 2.49 -3.79
C ARG A 330 0.91 2.25 -5.20
N SER A 331 1.20 3.30 -5.95
CA SER A 331 1.76 3.18 -7.29
C SER A 331 3.01 4.03 -7.44
N ASP A 332 4.05 3.46 -8.02
CA ASP A 332 5.22 4.15 -8.53
C ASP A 332 4.77 4.99 -9.74
N ALA A 333 4.59 6.28 -9.49
CA ALA A 333 4.04 7.26 -10.42
C ALA A 333 5.13 7.77 -11.37
N ASN A 334 6.36 7.94 -10.86
CA ASN A 334 7.50 8.42 -11.65
C ASN A 334 8.22 7.30 -12.44
N ARG A 335 7.81 6.04 -12.22
CA ARG A 335 8.30 4.82 -12.87
C ARG A 335 9.77 4.53 -12.64
N ASN A 336 10.29 4.88 -11.47
CA ASN A 336 11.67 4.58 -11.09
C ASN A 336 11.84 3.21 -10.41
N GLN A 337 10.76 2.41 -10.34
CA GLN A 337 10.66 1.09 -9.70
C GLN A 337 10.91 1.10 -8.18
N ARG A 338 10.88 2.28 -7.59
CA ARG A 338 10.91 2.51 -6.16
C ARG A 338 9.63 3.24 -5.79
N LEU A 339 9.28 3.20 -4.51
CA LEU A 339 8.18 3.99 -4.00
C LEU A 339 8.75 5.05 -3.07
N GLU A 340 8.77 6.28 -3.54
CA GLU A 340 9.22 7.43 -2.75
C GLU A 340 8.14 7.86 -1.74
N PHE A 341 8.51 8.65 -0.75
CA PHE A 341 7.58 9.01 0.33
C PHE A 341 6.34 9.76 -0.18
N GLU A 342 6.50 10.65 -1.16
CA GLU A 342 5.38 11.39 -1.76
C GLU A 342 4.36 10.43 -2.42
N GLU A 343 4.83 9.37 -3.07
CA GLU A 343 3.98 8.33 -3.69
C GLU A 343 3.35 7.40 -2.64
N PHE A 344 4.06 7.15 -1.54
CA PHE A 344 3.57 6.37 -0.42
C PHE A 344 2.47 7.11 0.38
N ALA A 345 2.62 8.42 0.56
CA ALA A 345 1.75 9.23 1.41
C ALA A 345 0.33 9.39 0.84
N GLN A 346 0.19 9.50 -0.49
CA GLN A 346 -1.04 9.67 -1.27
C GLN A 346 -1.82 10.98 -1.05
N ASP A 347 -1.82 11.52 0.16
CA ASP A 347 -2.50 12.77 0.54
C ASP A 347 -1.82 13.40 1.77
N ALA A 348 -2.30 14.58 2.18
CA ALA A 348 -1.71 15.38 3.26
C ALA A 348 -2.19 15.01 4.67
N SER A 349 -3.10 14.04 4.81
CA SER A 349 -3.50 13.59 6.13
C SER A 349 -2.34 12.83 6.78
N LEU A 350 -2.16 12.98 8.09
CA LEU A 350 -1.26 12.15 8.91
C LEU A 350 0.13 11.93 8.32
N LEU A 351 0.71 13.00 7.78
CA LEU A 351 1.99 12.92 7.09
C LEU A 351 3.09 12.45 8.04
N LEU A 352 3.04 12.84 9.32
CA LEU A 352 3.98 12.35 10.33
C LEU A 352 3.85 10.84 10.53
N LEU A 353 2.63 10.33 10.77
CA LEU A 353 2.41 8.89 10.95
C LEU A 353 2.82 8.10 9.70
N ARG A 354 2.43 8.56 8.51
CA ARG A 354 2.84 7.96 7.23
C ARG A 354 4.36 7.97 7.09
N ARG A 355 5.05 9.05 7.48
CA ARG A 355 6.51 9.14 7.43
C ARG A 355 7.18 8.13 8.34
N LEU A 356 6.69 7.99 9.57
CA LEU A 356 7.19 6.99 10.51
C LEU A 356 7.05 5.58 9.95
N TYR A 357 5.89 5.27 9.35
CA TYR A 357 5.66 3.96 8.73
C TYR A 357 6.54 3.72 7.51
N PHE A 358 6.71 4.73 6.67
CA PHE A 358 7.62 4.67 5.53
C PHE A 358 9.05 4.35 6.00
N GLN A 359 9.53 5.02 7.05
CA GLN A 359 10.85 4.75 7.62
C GLN A 359 10.97 3.35 8.25
N ARG A 360 9.88 2.80 8.78
CA ARG A 360 9.85 1.40 9.25
C ARG A 360 9.97 0.43 8.08
N PHE A 361 9.26 0.69 6.98
CA PHE A 361 9.33 -0.15 5.78
C PHE A 361 10.66 -0.04 5.04
N ASP A 362 11.33 1.12 5.08
CA ASP A 362 12.65 1.38 4.49
C ASP A 362 13.76 0.72 5.32
N VAL A 363 13.79 -0.61 5.33
CA VAL A 363 14.69 -1.43 6.16
C VAL A 363 16.15 -1.21 5.74
N ASP A 364 16.40 -0.93 4.46
CA ASP A 364 17.75 -0.63 3.96
C ASP A 364 18.16 0.85 4.13
N GLY A 365 17.22 1.72 4.51
CA GLY A 365 17.45 3.15 4.74
C GLY A 365 17.81 3.93 3.48
N SER A 366 17.40 3.45 2.31
CA SER A 366 17.70 4.08 1.02
C SER A 366 16.87 5.32 0.73
N GLY A 367 15.82 5.57 1.52
CA GLY A 367 14.87 6.67 1.34
C GLY A 367 13.77 6.38 0.30
N ALA A 368 13.66 5.14 -0.18
CA ALA A 368 12.64 4.72 -1.13
C ALA A 368 12.34 3.22 -1.00
N LEU A 369 11.07 2.83 -0.98
CA LEU A 369 10.70 1.43 -0.75
C LEU A 369 10.84 0.61 -2.02
N THR A 370 11.43 -0.57 -1.89
CA THR A 370 11.53 -1.59 -2.94
C THR A 370 10.40 -2.62 -2.83
N PRO A 371 10.16 -3.43 -3.88
CA PRO A 371 9.14 -4.50 -3.83
C PRO A 371 9.36 -5.55 -2.73
N ASP A 372 10.58 -5.65 -2.19
CA ASP A 372 10.93 -6.54 -1.08
C ASP A 372 10.57 -5.93 0.29
N GLU A 373 10.41 -4.61 0.36
CA GLU A 373 10.10 -3.85 1.57
C GLU A 373 8.63 -3.50 1.71
N TYR A 374 7.95 -3.28 0.58
CA TYR A 374 6.53 -2.94 0.59
C TYR A 374 5.84 -3.35 -0.72
N PHE A 375 4.55 -3.72 -0.62
CA PHE A 375 3.77 -4.03 -1.83
C PHE A 375 3.27 -2.74 -2.50
N PHE A 376 3.70 -2.49 -3.72
CA PHE A 376 3.16 -1.43 -4.55
C PHE A 376 3.09 -1.85 -6.02
N LYS A 377 2.30 -1.10 -6.79
CA LYS A 377 2.20 -1.27 -8.24
C LYS A 377 3.34 -0.51 -8.88
N TYR A 378 4.19 -1.20 -9.61
CA TYR A 378 5.22 -0.61 -10.45
C TYR A 378 5.19 -1.27 -11.83
N THR A 379 5.75 -0.57 -12.82
CA THR A 379 5.98 -1.16 -14.15
C THR A 379 7.43 -1.58 -14.19
N PRO A 380 7.76 -2.88 -14.16
CA PRO A 380 9.14 -3.30 -14.36
C PRO A 380 9.61 -2.84 -15.76
N ASP A 381 10.88 -2.48 -15.90
CA ASP A 381 11.44 -2.16 -17.21
C ASP A 381 11.15 -3.28 -18.21
N ASP A 382 10.84 -2.89 -19.46
CA ASP A 382 10.88 -3.85 -20.57
C ASP A 382 12.27 -4.51 -20.59
N ALA A 383 12.27 -5.84 -20.65
CA ALA A 383 13.48 -6.63 -20.62
C ALA A 383 13.44 -7.70 -21.72
N PHE A 384 14.59 -7.90 -22.35
CA PHE A 384 14.81 -9.06 -23.20
C PHE A 384 15.32 -10.22 -22.36
N TYR A 385 14.80 -11.41 -22.67
CA TYR A 385 15.22 -12.67 -22.10
C TYR A 385 15.74 -13.57 -23.22
N THR A 386 16.67 -14.46 -22.87
CA THR A 386 17.10 -15.56 -23.75
C THR A 386 16.63 -16.89 -23.19
N LEU A 387 16.44 -17.86 -24.07
CA LEU A 387 15.97 -19.20 -23.76
C LEU A 387 16.57 -20.19 -24.75
N ALA A 388 17.11 -21.30 -24.26
CA ALA A 388 17.56 -22.38 -25.13
C ALA A 388 16.38 -23.07 -25.81
N ALA A 389 16.58 -23.58 -27.04
CA ALA A 389 15.49 -24.17 -27.83
C ALA A 389 14.84 -25.41 -27.19
N ASP A 390 15.53 -26.06 -26.25
CA ASP A 390 15.02 -27.19 -25.47
C ASP A 390 14.21 -26.77 -24.22
N GLY A 391 14.08 -25.46 -23.97
CA GLY A 391 13.40 -24.89 -22.81
C GLY A 391 14.28 -24.68 -21.58
N SER A 392 15.59 -24.99 -21.66
CA SER A 392 16.56 -24.71 -20.60
C SER A 392 17.09 -23.27 -20.66
N SER A 393 17.82 -22.85 -19.62
CA SER A 393 18.56 -21.58 -19.58
C SER A 393 17.71 -20.33 -19.88
N PHE A 394 16.56 -20.20 -19.21
CA PHE A 394 15.77 -18.98 -19.23
C PHE A 394 16.43 -17.92 -18.34
N GLU A 395 16.98 -16.87 -18.94
CA GLU A 395 17.67 -15.82 -18.21
C GLU A 395 17.42 -14.43 -18.82
N LYS A 396 17.51 -13.38 -17.99
CA LYS A 396 17.42 -12.00 -18.45
C LYS A 396 18.67 -11.67 -19.26
N LEU A 397 18.48 -11.29 -20.51
CA LEU A 397 19.54 -10.91 -21.44
C LEU A 397 19.89 -9.42 -21.32
N TYR A 398 18.86 -8.57 -21.23
CA TYR A 398 19.04 -7.12 -21.23
C TYR A 398 17.84 -6.42 -20.61
N SER A 399 18.10 -5.40 -19.80
CA SER A 399 17.15 -4.35 -19.41
C SER A 399 17.93 -3.05 -19.19
N SER A 400 17.29 -1.89 -19.38
CA SER A 400 17.94 -0.61 -19.12
C SER A 400 16.98 0.42 -18.55
N ALA A 401 17.39 1.07 -17.45
CA ALA A 401 16.62 2.12 -16.80
C ALA A 401 16.39 3.36 -17.69
N ASP A 402 17.28 3.62 -18.65
CA ASP A 402 17.15 4.74 -19.60
C ASP A 402 16.23 4.45 -20.80
N THR A 403 15.79 3.19 -20.95
CA THR A 403 14.99 2.71 -22.09
C THR A 403 13.82 1.89 -21.55
N SER A 404 12.92 2.57 -20.86
CA SER A 404 11.78 1.96 -20.16
C SER A 404 10.84 1.20 -21.11
N TYR A 405 10.82 1.56 -22.39
CA TYR A 405 10.15 0.82 -23.44
C TYR A 405 11.16 0.23 -24.40
N CYS A 406 11.17 -1.09 -24.58
CA CYS A 406 11.97 -1.74 -25.63
C CYS A 406 11.26 -2.95 -26.24
N GLY A 407 11.44 -3.15 -27.55
CA GLY A 407 10.74 -4.20 -28.28
C GLY A 407 11.22 -4.45 -29.70
N SER A 408 10.38 -5.14 -30.48
CA SER A 408 10.58 -5.53 -31.88
C SER A 408 11.99 -6.07 -32.18
N GLN A 409 12.50 -6.95 -31.32
CA GLN A 409 13.84 -7.49 -31.45
C GLN A 409 14.02 -8.28 -32.75
N ALA A 410 15.16 -8.09 -33.38
CA ALA A 410 15.60 -8.80 -34.58
C ALA A 410 17.04 -9.28 -34.39
N VAL A 411 17.24 -10.60 -34.41
CA VAL A 411 18.56 -11.22 -34.35
C VAL A 411 19.19 -11.19 -35.75
N SER A 412 20.46 -10.83 -35.85
CA SER A 412 21.20 -10.86 -37.11
C SER A 412 21.30 -12.29 -37.65
N PRO A 413 21.44 -12.49 -38.98
CA PRO A 413 21.50 -13.83 -39.57
C PRO A 413 22.66 -14.70 -39.06
N ASP A 414 23.76 -14.07 -38.62
CA ASP A 414 24.92 -14.75 -38.02
C ASP A 414 24.76 -15.01 -36.51
N GLY A 415 23.65 -14.57 -35.91
CA GLY A 415 23.34 -14.75 -34.50
C GLY A 415 24.14 -13.88 -33.53
N LYS A 416 24.98 -12.95 -34.03
CA LYS A 416 25.92 -12.19 -33.19
C LYS A 416 25.35 -10.89 -32.65
N TRP A 417 24.32 -10.35 -33.29
CA TRP A 417 23.80 -9.03 -32.99
C TRP A 417 22.29 -9.07 -32.82
N ILE A 418 21.77 -8.19 -31.99
CA ILE A 418 20.35 -7.97 -31.79
C ILE A 418 20.09 -6.50 -32.06
N ALA A 419 19.23 -6.22 -33.03
CA ALA A 419 18.64 -4.90 -33.23
C ALA A 419 17.30 -4.84 -32.52
N PHE A 420 16.98 -3.74 -31.87
CA PHE A 420 15.70 -3.54 -31.22
C PHE A 420 15.35 -2.06 -31.19
N ASP A 421 14.07 -1.75 -31.03
CA ASP A 421 13.63 -0.37 -30.83
C ASP A 421 13.40 -0.08 -29.36
N GLY A 422 13.63 1.17 -28.96
CA GLY A 422 13.38 1.58 -27.59
C GLY A 422 13.33 3.09 -27.40
N ARG A 423 12.77 3.50 -26.26
CA ARG A 423 12.60 4.89 -25.86
C ARG A 423 12.42 5.05 -24.33
N PRO A 424 12.68 6.24 -23.76
CA PRO A 424 12.39 6.54 -22.35
C PRO A 424 10.89 6.53 -22.01
N ALA A 425 10.54 6.35 -20.73
CA ALA A 425 9.14 6.34 -20.25
C ALA A 425 8.33 7.58 -20.67
N GLU A 426 8.91 8.78 -20.53
CA GLU A 426 8.25 10.06 -20.77
C GLU A 426 8.42 10.59 -22.21
N SER A 427 8.51 9.67 -23.18
CA SER A 427 8.75 10.02 -24.59
C SER A 427 7.64 9.55 -25.54
N SER A 428 7.46 10.28 -26.65
CA SER A 428 6.50 9.94 -27.69
C SER A 428 7.00 8.77 -28.53
N PHE A 429 6.11 8.11 -29.26
CA PHE A 429 6.51 7.01 -30.16
C PHE A 429 7.38 7.53 -31.32
N SER A 430 7.26 8.82 -31.63
CA SER A 430 8.14 9.54 -32.55
C SER A 430 9.59 9.63 -32.10
N ASP A 431 9.86 9.46 -30.81
CA ASP A 431 11.19 9.61 -30.22
C ASP A 431 11.91 8.25 -30.11
N THR A 432 11.32 7.20 -30.68
CA THR A 432 11.88 5.85 -30.69
C THR A 432 13.14 5.80 -31.54
N VAL A 433 14.17 5.14 -31.01
CA VAL A 433 15.42 4.87 -31.72
C VAL A 433 15.68 3.37 -31.84
N ILE A 434 16.45 3.00 -32.85
CA ILE A 434 16.97 1.65 -33.04
C ILE A 434 18.32 1.54 -32.34
N TYR A 435 18.41 0.56 -31.45
CA TYR A 435 19.64 0.11 -30.83
C TYR A 435 20.14 -1.16 -31.51
N VAL A 436 21.46 -1.36 -31.45
CA VAL A 436 22.10 -2.67 -31.72
C VAL A 436 22.99 -3.03 -30.54
N MET A 437 22.91 -4.28 -30.09
CA MET A 437 23.77 -4.87 -29.06
C MET A 437 24.28 -6.25 -29.50
N ALA A 438 25.32 -6.74 -28.85
CA ALA A 438 25.77 -8.12 -29.03
C ALA A 438 24.71 -9.11 -28.51
N ALA A 439 24.72 -10.34 -29.02
CA ALA A 439 23.74 -11.36 -28.64
C ALA A 439 23.86 -11.84 -27.18
N ASP A 440 24.92 -11.45 -26.46
CA ASP A 440 25.09 -11.63 -25.02
C ASP A 440 24.56 -10.45 -24.18
N GLY A 441 23.92 -9.46 -24.82
CA GLY A 441 23.33 -8.29 -24.18
C GLY A 441 24.29 -7.11 -23.99
N THR A 442 25.57 -7.26 -24.37
CA THR A 442 26.59 -6.22 -24.15
C THR A 442 26.73 -5.24 -25.33
N GLY A 443 27.40 -4.11 -25.09
CA GLY A 443 27.85 -3.22 -26.17
C GLY A 443 26.72 -2.50 -26.93
N ARG A 444 25.57 -2.26 -26.27
CA ARG A 444 24.45 -1.51 -26.83
C ARG A 444 24.91 -0.14 -27.35
N ARG A 445 24.49 0.19 -28.56
CA ARG A 445 24.66 1.52 -29.17
C ARG A 445 23.42 1.93 -29.97
N VAL A 446 23.17 3.24 -30.03
CA VAL A 446 22.16 3.81 -30.94
C VAL A 446 22.68 3.71 -32.38
N VAL A 447 21.80 3.31 -33.31
CA VAL A 447 22.11 3.21 -34.74
C VAL A 447 21.40 4.32 -35.52
N CYS A 448 20.12 4.53 -35.27
CA CYS A 448 19.33 5.58 -35.93
C CYS A 448 17.98 5.81 -35.22
N ASP A 449 17.27 6.87 -35.61
CA ASP A 449 15.85 7.02 -35.26
C ASP A 449 15.00 5.95 -35.96
N GLY A 450 13.95 5.48 -35.30
CA GLY A 450 12.97 4.56 -35.87
C GLY A 450 12.57 3.42 -34.94
N SER A 451 11.76 2.52 -35.48
CA SER A 451 11.16 1.38 -34.81
C SER A 451 11.14 0.16 -35.75
N MET A 452 10.91 -1.03 -35.18
CA MET A 452 10.70 -2.27 -35.94
C MET A 452 11.88 -2.60 -36.88
N PRO A 453 13.10 -2.76 -36.35
CA PRO A 453 14.26 -3.06 -37.18
C PRO A 453 14.17 -4.47 -37.77
N THR A 454 14.73 -4.63 -38.97
CA THR A 454 14.87 -5.93 -39.63
C THR A 454 16.22 -6.00 -40.36
N TRP A 455 16.90 -7.14 -40.24
CA TRP A 455 18.21 -7.37 -40.85
C TRP A 455 18.09 -7.86 -42.28
N SER A 456 18.98 -7.39 -43.15
CA SER A 456 19.21 -8.07 -44.43
C SER A 456 19.78 -9.48 -44.18
N PRO A 457 19.54 -10.46 -45.07
CA PRO A 457 20.04 -11.83 -44.88
C PRO A 457 21.56 -11.96 -44.85
N ASP A 458 22.29 -10.97 -45.36
CA ASP A 458 23.75 -10.89 -45.27
C ASP A 458 24.26 -10.14 -44.03
N GLY A 459 23.35 -9.61 -43.18
CA GLY A 459 23.65 -8.88 -41.95
C GLY A 459 24.26 -7.49 -42.14
N LYS A 460 24.41 -7.00 -43.39
CA LYS A 460 25.09 -5.73 -43.68
C LYS A 460 24.18 -4.51 -43.62
N TYR A 461 22.87 -4.72 -43.70
CA TYR A 461 21.89 -3.66 -43.78
C TYR A 461 20.76 -3.85 -42.77
N LEU A 462 20.15 -2.73 -42.40
CA LEU A 462 18.93 -2.68 -41.62
C LEU A 462 17.85 -1.96 -42.42
N ALA A 463 16.61 -2.42 -42.29
CA ALA A 463 15.44 -1.61 -42.61
C ALA A 463 14.63 -1.35 -41.34
N CYS A 464 13.98 -0.19 -41.26
CA CYS A 464 13.16 0.20 -40.12
C CYS A 464 12.03 1.15 -40.55
N SER A 465 11.10 1.42 -39.64
CA SER A 465 10.03 2.41 -39.82
C SER A 465 10.24 3.60 -38.90
N ARG A 466 10.15 4.81 -39.45
CA ARG A 466 10.22 6.06 -38.69
C ARG A 466 8.85 6.73 -38.64
N SER A 467 8.54 7.40 -37.53
CA SER A 467 7.36 8.26 -37.40
C SER A 467 7.76 9.72 -37.18
N GLY A 468 6.82 10.66 -37.30
CA GLY A 468 7.09 12.09 -37.16
C GLY A 468 7.66 12.72 -38.45
N ARG A 469 8.61 13.66 -38.31
CA ARG A 469 9.09 14.51 -39.43
C ARG A 469 9.79 13.75 -40.56
N ASN A 470 10.32 12.56 -40.29
CA ASN A 470 11.03 11.72 -41.26
C ASN A 470 10.32 10.38 -41.45
N SER A 471 8.98 10.41 -41.55
CA SER A 471 8.16 9.21 -41.56
C SER A 471 8.45 8.31 -42.75
N GLY A 472 8.23 7.00 -42.56
CA GLY A 472 8.27 6.02 -43.64
C GLY A 472 9.21 4.86 -43.38
N VAL A 473 9.45 4.07 -44.44
CA VAL A 473 10.41 2.95 -44.43
C VAL A 473 11.78 3.45 -44.84
N TRP A 474 12.75 3.17 -43.99
CA TRP A 474 14.15 3.52 -44.20
C TRP A 474 15.02 2.27 -44.35
N PHE A 475 16.11 2.43 -45.08
CA PHE A 475 17.13 1.43 -45.32
C PHE A 475 18.50 2.05 -45.08
N MET A 476 19.41 1.33 -44.42
CA MET A 476 20.75 1.82 -44.09
C MET A 476 21.72 0.65 -43.87
N LYS A 477 23.03 0.94 -43.78
CA LYS A 477 24.02 -0.03 -43.31
C LYS A 477 23.79 -0.35 -41.83
N SER A 478 24.16 -1.53 -41.37
CA SER A 478 23.94 -1.97 -39.97
C SER A 478 24.73 -1.18 -38.92
N ASP A 479 25.69 -0.36 -39.33
CA ASP A 479 26.34 0.63 -38.47
C ASP A 479 25.55 1.95 -38.33
N GLY A 480 24.51 2.16 -39.15
CA GLY A 480 23.65 3.35 -39.22
C GLY A 480 24.02 4.30 -40.36
N SER A 481 25.10 4.02 -41.09
CA SER A 481 25.55 4.87 -42.20
C SER A 481 24.71 4.68 -43.48
N GLU A 482 24.79 5.67 -44.36
CA GLU A 482 24.08 5.70 -45.65
C GLU A 482 22.55 5.50 -45.56
N PRO A 483 21.84 6.27 -44.71
CA PRO A 483 20.39 6.16 -44.60
C PRO A 483 19.71 6.60 -45.90
N LYS A 484 18.75 5.80 -46.34
CA LYS A 484 17.94 6.02 -47.53
C LYS A 484 16.47 5.80 -47.22
N LEU A 485 15.66 6.81 -47.52
CA LEU A 485 14.20 6.68 -47.50
C LEU A 485 13.75 5.84 -48.71
N ILE A 486 13.00 4.77 -48.44
CA ILE A 486 12.41 3.92 -49.47
C ILE A 486 11.00 4.40 -49.80
N SER A 487 10.18 4.69 -48.79
CA SER A 487 8.79 5.09 -48.97
C SER A 487 8.31 5.95 -47.81
N GLU A 488 7.80 7.16 -48.10
CA GLU A 488 7.28 8.12 -47.11
C GLU A 488 6.06 7.61 -46.34
N ASP A 489 5.19 6.86 -47.03
CA ASP A 489 3.94 6.32 -46.47
C ASP A 489 4.07 4.84 -46.03
N GLY A 490 5.28 4.28 -46.13
CA GLY A 490 5.56 2.89 -45.82
C GLY A 490 5.61 2.62 -44.32
N TRP A 491 5.21 1.41 -43.90
CA TRP A 491 5.32 0.96 -42.51
C TRP A 491 5.62 -0.54 -42.40
N GLY A 492 6.27 -0.96 -41.31
CA GLY A 492 6.49 -2.38 -40.97
C GLY A 492 7.33 -3.14 -41.99
N ALA A 493 8.53 -2.65 -42.29
CA ALA A 493 9.43 -3.26 -43.26
C ALA A 493 9.93 -4.65 -42.83
N GLN A 494 9.99 -5.60 -43.76
CA GLN A 494 10.45 -6.98 -43.54
C GLN A 494 11.27 -7.48 -44.73
N TRP A 495 12.53 -7.84 -44.50
CA TRP A 495 13.42 -8.38 -45.51
C TRP A 495 12.99 -9.77 -45.98
N SER A 496 13.07 -10.00 -47.29
CA SER A 496 12.95 -11.35 -47.84
C SER A 496 14.22 -12.17 -47.52
N PRO A 497 14.12 -13.47 -47.21
CA PRO A 497 15.27 -14.32 -46.90
C PRO A 497 16.35 -14.41 -47.98
N ASP A 498 16.02 -14.14 -49.23
CA ASP A 498 16.94 -14.09 -50.37
C ASP A 498 17.56 -12.69 -50.59
N GLY A 499 17.15 -11.68 -49.81
CA GLY A 499 17.72 -10.34 -49.80
C GLY A 499 17.34 -9.48 -51.01
N LYS A 500 16.44 -9.97 -51.88
CA LYS A 500 16.06 -9.27 -53.12
C LYS A 500 14.92 -8.29 -52.93
N SER A 501 14.17 -8.40 -51.84
CA SER A 501 12.98 -7.58 -51.62
C SER A 501 12.79 -7.21 -50.16
N ILE A 502 12.12 -6.07 -49.93
CA ILE A 502 11.63 -5.65 -48.62
C ILE A 502 10.11 -5.48 -48.74
N ALA A 503 9.35 -6.26 -47.98
CA ALA A 503 7.90 -6.10 -47.87
C ALA A 503 7.57 -5.01 -46.85
N PHE A 504 6.57 -4.18 -47.14
CA PHE A 504 6.05 -3.18 -46.21
C PHE A 504 4.60 -2.84 -46.54
N THR A 505 3.89 -2.23 -45.59
CA THR A 505 2.51 -1.80 -45.77
C THR A 505 2.45 -0.36 -46.27
N LEU A 506 1.47 -0.07 -47.13
CA LEU A 506 1.06 1.29 -47.54
C LEU A 506 -0.42 1.46 -47.14
N GLY A 507 -0.67 1.81 -45.88
CA GLY A 507 -1.99 1.69 -45.28
C GLY A 507 -2.47 0.24 -45.25
N ALA A 508 -3.56 -0.07 -45.93
CA ALA A 508 -4.08 -1.43 -46.10
C ALA A 508 -3.58 -2.12 -47.38
N GLN A 509 -2.49 -1.64 -47.98
CA GLN A 509 -1.88 -2.28 -49.15
C GLN A 509 -0.56 -2.93 -48.76
N ILE A 510 -0.10 -3.91 -49.54
CA ILE A 510 1.22 -4.54 -49.37
C ILE A 510 2.05 -4.25 -50.61
N ALA A 511 3.24 -3.71 -50.38
CA ALA A 511 4.22 -3.38 -51.41
C ALA A 511 5.55 -4.09 -51.17
N LEU A 512 6.27 -4.33 -52.25
CA LEU A 512 7.64 -4.85 -52.26
C LEU A 512 8.56 -3.79 -52.85
N TYR A 513 9.62 -3.43 -52.11
CA TYR A 513 10.76 -2.71 -52.66
C TYR A 513 11.76 -3.72 -53.21
N LYS A 514 12.07 -3.63 -54.51
CA LYS A 514 13.09 -4.45 -55.17
C LYS A 514 14.47 -3.82 -54.96
N VAL A 515 15.36 -4.53 -54.28
CA VAL A 515 16.64 -3.96 -53.82
C VAL A 515 17.57 -3.60 -54.97
N GLU A 516 17.64 -4.44 -56.01
CA GLU A 516 18.46 -4.22 -57.20
C GLU A 516 17.95 -3.06 -58.07
N THR A 517 16.67 -3.09 -58.45
CA THR A 517 16.09 -2.10 -59.37
C THR A 517 15.72 -0.79 -58.66
N ARG A 518 15.59 -0.83 -57.33
CA ARG A 518 15.14 0.27 -56.46
C ARG A 518 13.71 0.72 -56.76
N GLU A 519 12.89 -0.18 -57.28
CA GLU A 519 11.50 0.06 -57.62
C GLU A 519 10.57 -0.47 -56.53
N ILE A 520 9.40 0.16 -56.40
CA ILE A 520 8.33 -0.29 -55.51
C ILE A 520 7.22 -0.89 -56.37
N GLU A 521 6.80 -2.10 -56.01
CA GLU A 521 5.71 -2.83 -56.63
C GLU A 521 4.61 -3.08 -55.59
N VAL A 522 3.39 -2.57 -55.82
CA VAL A 522 2.23 -2.90 -54.99
C VAL A 522 1.72 -4.27 -55.40
N VAL A 523 1.94 -5.28 -54.55
CA VAL A 523 1.57 -6.68 -54.82
C VAL A 523 0.17 -7.03 -54.33
N ILE A 524 -0.35 -6.30 -53.33
CA ILE A 524 -1.75 -6.38 -52.92
C ILE A 524 -2.28 -4.95 -52.76
N GLY A 525 -3.13 -4.55 -53.71
CA GLY A 525 -3.80 -3.25 -53.69
C GLY A 525 -5.06 -3.22 -52.82
N GLN A 526 -5.74 -2.07 -52.80
CA GLN A 526 -6.99 -1.91 -52.04
C GLN A 526 -8.05 -2.93 -52.48
N GLY A 527 -8.72 -3.54 -51.50
CA GLY A 527 -9.73 -4.58 -51.74
C GLY A 527 -9.16 -5.96 -52.08
N GLY A 528 -7.83 -6.12 -52.15
CA GLY A 528 -7.18 -7.43 -52.35
C GLY A 528 -7.24 -8.36 -51.13
N HIS A 529 -7.67 -7.84 -49.98
CA HIS A 529 -7.95 -8.59 -48.76
C HIS A 529 -9.01 -7.84 -47.92
N PRO A 530 -9.64 -8.48 -46.91
CA PRO A 530 -10.79 -7.91 -46.20
C PRO A 530 -10.41 -7.03 -44.99
N TYR A 531 -9.14 -6.61 -44.83
CA TYR A 531 -8.68 -5.90 -43.64
C TYR A 531 -8.57 -4.40 -43.92
N GLN A 532 -8.94 -3.58 -42.94
CA GLN A 532 -8.76 -2.13 -42.97
C GLN A 532 -7.38 -1.70 -42.47
N TYR A 533 -6.73 -2.57 -41.69
CA TYR A 533 -5.39 -2.33 -41.16
C TYR A 533 -4.58 -3.63 -41.17
N ILE A 534 -3.32 -3.57 -41.60
CA ILE A 534 -2.37 -4.68 -41.53
C ILE A 534 -1.36 -4.38 -40.42
N TYR A 535 -1.12 -5.35 -39.54
CA TYR A 535 -0.10 -5.21 -38.50
C TYR A 535 1.31 -5.32 -39.11
N TYR A 536 2.25 -4.58 -38.52
CA TYR A 536 3.63 -4.41 -39.01
C TYR A 536 4.47 -5.70 -39.06
N ASN A 537 4.07 -6.75 -38.33
CA ASN A 537 4.87 -7.96 -38.11
C ASN A 537 4.59 -9.04 -39.18
N MET A 538 4.76 -8.68 -40.45
CA MET A 538 4.68 -9.64 -41.56
C MET A 538 5.85 -10.64 -41.49
N ALA A 539 5.65 -11.86 -41.99
CA ALA A 539 6.69 -12.88 -41.99
C ALA A 539 6.82 -13.52 -43.38
N TRP A 540 8.05 -13.57 -43.89
CA TRP A 540 8.36 -14.28 -45.12
C TRP A 540 8.48 -15.79 -44.90
N SER A 541 8.08 -16.58 -45.89
CA SER A 541 8.46 -17.99 -45.93
C SER A 541 9.97 -18.13 -46.21
N PRO A 542 10.64 -19.16 -45.69
CA PRO A 542 12.10 -19.33 -45.86
C PRO A 542 12.59 -19.36 -47.32
N ASP A 543 11.72 -19.72 -48.26
CA ASP A 543 12.01 -19.76 -49.70
C ASP A 543 11.76 -18.42 -50.43
N SER A 544 11.45 -17.34 -49.70
CA SER A 544 11.09 -16.00 -50.22
C SER A 544 9.84 -15.95 -51.11
N LYS A 545 9.00 -17.00 -51.14
CA LYS A 545 7.86 -17.05 -52.08
C LYS A 545 6.53 -16.57 -51.51
N ARG A 546 6.39 -16.50 -50.19
CA ARG A 546 5.13 -16.18 -49.51
C ARG A 546 5.37 -15.18 -48.38
N VAL A 547 4.37 -14.36 -48.13
CA VAL A 547 4.29 -13.48 -46.96
C VAL A 547 3.04 -13.85 -46.17
N CYS A 548 3.20 -14.09 -44.89
CA CYS A 548 2.11 -14.20 -43.93
C CYS A 548 1.91 -12.85 -43.26
N PHE A 549 0.65 -12.41 -43.18
CA PHE A 549 0.29 -11.15 -42.53
C PHE A 549 -1.04 -11.30 -41.81
N LYS A 550 -1.23 -10.49 -40.75
CA LYS A 550 -2.48 -10.41 -40.00
C LYS A 550 -3.01 -8.98 -40.06
N GLY A 551 -4.32 -8.83 -39.99
CA GLY A 551 -4.96 -7.52 -40.03
C GLY A 551 -6.23 -7.44 -39.19
N ARG A 552 -6.70 -6.22 -39.00
CA ARG A 552 -7.98 -5.90 -38.36
C ARG A 552 -8.99 -5.52 -39.44
N LYS A 553 -10.18 -6.10 -39.36
CA LYS A 553 -11.30 -5.76 -40.23
C LYS A 553 -11.91 -4.41 -39.88
#